data_AF-A0AAW2DL00-F1
#
_entry.id   AF-A0AAW2DL00-F1
#
_cell.length_a   1.000
_cell.length_b   1.000
_cell.length_c   1.000
_cell.angle_alpha   90.00
_cell.angle_beta   90.00
_cell.angle_gamma   90.00
#
_symmetry.space_group_name_H-M   'P 1'
#
loop_
_entity.id
_entity.type
_entity.pdbx_description
1 polymer ?
#
loop_
_entity_poly.entity_id
_entity_poly.type
_entity_poly.pdbx_seq_one_letter_code
_entity_poly.pdbx_strand_id
1 'polypeptide(L)'
;MTVLDYIGKKYDGDQEKVIKETQYFRDRLGSFDRDLALSTSKTTHPDEWWKLWGADAPNLQKLAIRILSQTSASSGCERCWSLFDQIHSKRRNRLEHRRLNDLVFVYHNLRLRHR
;
A
#
# COMPACT_ATOMS: atom_id res chain seq x y z
N MET A 1 -9.81 2.90 -12.01
CA MET A 1 -10.33 3.28 -10.68
C MET A 1 -9.54 4.50 -10.25
N THR A 2 -10.14 5.68 -10.28
CA THR A 2 -9.46 6.91 -9.83
C THR A 2 -9.37 6.90 -8.30
N VAL A 3 -8.44 7.64 -7.70
CA VAL A 3 -8.30 7.74 -6.23
C VAL A 3 -9.61 8.21 -5.59
N LEU A 4 -10.36 9.07 -6.28
CA LEU A 4 -11.68 9.54 -5.86
C LEU A 4 -12.74 8.43 -5.87
N ASP A 5 -12.72 7.53 -6.88
CA ASP A 5 -13.62 6.37 -6.91
C ASP A 5 -13.34 5.39 -5.77
N TYR A 6 -12.06 5.20 -5.41
CA TYR A 6 -11.66 4.35 -4.29
C TYR A 6 -12.12 4.96 -2.96
N ILE A 7 -11.91 6.26 -2.76
CA ILE A 7 -12.36 6.98 -1.56
C ILE A 7 -13.88 6.87 -1.45
N GLY A 8 -14.63 7.15 -2.52
CA GLY A 8 -16.09 7.11 -2.54
C GLY A 8 -16.71 5.74 -2.24
N LYS A 9 -16.04 4.65 -2.64
CA LYS A 9 -16.58 3.27 -2.51
C LYS A 9 -16.02 2.46 -1.35
N LYS A 10 -14.82 2.76 -0.86
CA LYS A 10 -14.06 1.89 0.06
C LYS A 10 -13.60 2.58 1.34
N TYR A 11 -13.63 3.91 1.41
CA TYR A 11 -13.27 4.64 2.62
C TYR A 11 -14.53 4.96 3.44
N ASP A 12 -14.59 4.38 4.63
CA ASP A 12 -15.70 4.51 5.60
C ASP A 12 -15.58 5.78 6.48
N GLY A 13 -14.49 6.53 6.32
CA GLY A 13 -14.27 7.78 7.06
C GLY A 13 -14.86 9.01 6.36
N ASP A 14 -14.62 10.18 6.94
CA ASP A 14 -15.13 11.46 6.44
C ASP A 14 -14.50 11.84 5.08
N GLN A 15 -15.27 11.56 4.01
CA GLN A 15 -14.83 11.77 2.62
C GLN A 15 -14.65 13.25 2.27
N GLU A 16 -15.48 14.13 2.84
CA GLU A 16 -15.42 15.56 2.59
C GLU A 16 -14.12 16.17 3.14
N LYS A 17 -13.72 15.75 4.35
CA LYS A 17 -12.42 16.12 4.92
C LYS A 17 -11.25 15.64 4.06
N VAL A 18 -11.28 14.40 3.59
CA VAL A 18 -10.20 13.86 2.73
C VAL A 18 -10.10 14.63 1.41
N ILE A 19 -11.23 14.99 0.79
CA ILE A 19 -11.25 15.78 -0.45
C ILE A 19 -10.66 17.18 -0.22
N LYS A 20 -11.04 17.83 0.88
CA LYS A 20 -10.50 19.14 1.26
C LYS A 20 -9.00 19.08 1.55
N GLU A 21 -8.56 18.08 2.31
CA GLU A 21 -7.14 17.85 2.60
C GLU A 21 -6.33 17.50 1.35
N THR A 22 -6.97 16.86 0.36
CA THR A 22 -6.35 16.61 -0.95
C THR A 22 -6.06 17.91 -1.69
N GLN A 23 -6.92 18.93 -1.55
CA GLN A 23 -6.66 20.26 -2.09
C GLN A 23 -5.47 20.92 -1.37
N TYR A 24 -5.39 20.84 -0.04
CA TYR A 24 -4.22 21.34 0.71
C TYR A 24 -2.90 20.72 0.27
N PHE A 25 -2.88 19.40 0.03
CA PHE A 25 -1.71 18.73 -0.52
C PHE A 25 -1.38 19.20 -1.95
N ARG A 26 -2.39 19.32 -2.82
CA ARG A 26 -2.21 19.74 -4.23
C ARG A 26 -1.67 21.17 -4.33
N ASP A 27 -2.19 22.05 -3.49
CA ASP A 27 -1.82 23.46 -3.45
C ASP A 27 -0.54 23.69 -2.63
N ARG A 28 0.07 22.61 -2.11
CA ARG A 28 1.29 22.62 -1.27
C ARG A 28 1.17 23.57 -0.08
N LEU A 29 0.07 23.49 0.64
CA LEU A 29 -0.17 24.35 1.78
C LEU A 29 0.36 23.72 3.07
N GLY A 30 0.77 24.56 4.02
CA GLY A 30 1.21 24.13 5.36
C GLY A 30 2.47 23.27 5.34
N SER A 31 2.41 22.09 5.94
CA SER A 31 3.51 21.14 6.11
C SER A 31 4.08 20.63 4.78
N PHE A 32 3.32 20.76 3.69
CA PHE A 32 3.72 20.35 2.34
C PHE A 32 4.59 21.38 1.59
N ASP A 33 4.59 22.65 2.02
CA ASP A 33 5.40 23.71 1.38
C ASP A 33 6.86 23.73 1.84
N ARG A 34 7.18 23.00 2.91
CA ARG A 34 8.51 23.04 3.51
C ARG A 34 9.56 22.56 2.49
N ASP A 35 10.67 23.29 2.37
CA ASP A 35 11.78 22.91 1.48
C ASP A 35 12.28 21.47 1.73
N LEU A 36 12.28 21.06 2.99
CA LEU A 36 12.60 19.70 3.40
C LEU A 36 11.56 18.68 2.92
N ALA A 37 10.27 19.01 2.95
CA ALA A 37 9.21 18.14 2.42
C ALA A 37 9.38 17.96 0.91
N LEU A 38 9.67 19.04 0.18
CA LEU A 38 9.87 19.00 -1.27
C LEU A 38 11.12 18.20 -1.67
N SER A 39 12.25 18.46 -1.02
CA SER A 39 13.52 17.75 -1.31
C SER A 39 13.45 16.26 -0.95
N THR A 40 12.77 15.90 0.14
CA THR A 40 12.65 14.50 0.60
C THR A 40 11.57 13.70 -0.12
N SER A 41 10.66 14.35 -0.85
CA SER A 41 9.51 13.70 -1.52
C SER A 41 9.90 12.60 -2.52
N LYS A 42 11.09 12.69 -3.12
CA LYS A 42 11.59 11.72 -4.11
C LYS A 42 12.57 10.70 -3.53
N THR A 43 13.15 10.99 -2.37
CA THR A 43 14.23 10.19 -1.78
C THR A 43 13.75 9.33 -0.63
N THR A 44 12.72 9.76 0.08
CA THR A 44 12.14 9.03 1.23
C THR A 44 11.11 8.03 0.75
N HIS A 45 10.96 6.91 1.48
CA HIS A 45 9.92 5.96 1.16
C HIS A 45 8.53 6.63 1.30
N PRO A 46 7.59 6.43 0.36
CA PRO A 46 6.37 7.25 0.30
C PRO A 46 5.53 7.23 1.58
N ASP A 47 5.39 6.09 2.26
CA ASP A 47 4.63 6.03 3.52
C ASP A 47 5.33 6.77 4.68
N GLU A 48 6.65 6.73 4.75
CA GLU A 48 7.46 7.48 5.73
C GLU A 48 7.39 8.98 5.47
N TRP A 49 7.42 9.39 4.20
CA TRP A 49 7.24 10.80 3.84
C TRP A 49 5.88 11.32 4.32
N TRP A 50 4.82 10.54 4.11
CA TRP A 50 3.48 10.89 4.64
C TRP A 50 3.43 10.93 6.16
N LYS A 51 4.14 10.05 6.88
CA LYS A 51 4.26 10.12 8.35
C LYS A 51 4.90 11.42 8.82
N LEU A 52 5.92 11.90 8.11
CA LEU A 52 6.70 13.10 8.50
C LEU A 52 6.02 14.41 8.12
N TRP A 53 5.41 14.49 6.93
CA TRP A 53 4.93 15.75 6.36
C TRP A 53 3.41 15.84 6.19
N GLY A 54 2.67 14.77 6.48
CA GLY A 54 1.21 14.73 6.34
C GLY A 54 0.41 15.31 7.52
N ALA A 55 1.06 15.99 8.47
CA ALA A 55 0.43 16.44 9.72
C ALA A 55 -0.77 17.39 9.50
N ASP A 56 -0.69 18.28 8.49
CA ASP A 56 -1.77 19.22 8.17
C ASP A 56 -2.93 18.60 7.37
N ALA A 57 -2.83 17.30 7.07
CA ALA A 57 -3.84 16.53 6.36
C ALA A 57 -4.03 15.15 7.02
N PRO A 58 -4.53 15.10 8.28
CA PRO A 58 -4.50 13.88 9.09
C PRO A 58 -5.38 12.75 8.55
N ASN A 59 -6.47 13.04 7.84
CA ASN A 59 -7.35 12.01 7.26
C ASN A 59 -6.73 11.45 5.98
N LEU A 60 -6.22 12.33 5.12
CA LEU A 60 -5.49 11.98 3.92
C LEU A 60 -4.19 11.23 4.26
N GLN A 61 -3.48 11.63 5.32
CA GLN A 61 -2.27 10.97 5.80
C GLN A 61 -2.53 9.51 6.16
N LYS A 62 -3.58 9.23 6.95
CA LYS A 62 -3.96 7.85 7.31
C LYS A 62 -4.27 7.02 6.07
N LEU A 63 -5.00 7.59 5.12
CA LEU A 63 -5.35 6.92 3.87
C LEU A 63 -4.10 6.67 3.01
N ALA A 64 -3.25 7.67 2.86
CA ALA A 64 -2.02 7.61 2.06
C ALA A 64 -1.05 6.57 2.63
N ILE A 65 -0.81 6.56 3.95
CA ILE A 65 -0.01 5.52 4.60
C ILE A 65 -0.65 4.15 4.35
N ARG A 66 -1.97 3.99 4.55
CA ARG A 66 -2.63 2.69 4.35
C ARG A 66 -2.46 2.15 2.94
N ILE A 67 -2.59 3.01 1.92
CA ILE A 67 -2.45 2.66 0.50
C ILE A 67 -0.98 2.41 0.14
N LEU A 68 -0.07 3.31 0.53
CA LEU A 68 1.35 3.27 0.15
C LEU A 68 2.13 2.21 0.92
N SER A 69 1.69 1.84 2.13
CA SER A 69 2.19 0.69 2.87
C SER A 69 1.63 -0.64 2.33
N GLN A 70 0.66 -0.64 1.40
CA GLN A 70 0.33 -1.86 0.68
C GLN A 70 1.48 -2.17 -0.29
N THR A 71 2.15 -3.30 -0.10
CA THR A 71 3.08 -3.80 -1.11
C THR A 71 2.33 -3.98 -2.42
N SER A 72 2.85 -3.43 -3.52
CA SER A 72 2.35 -3.73 -4.86
C SER A 72 2.36 -5.24 -5.05
N ALA A 73 1.17 -5.85 -4.93
CA ALA A 73 1.06 -7.28 -4.90
C ALA A 73 1.47 -7.91 -6.24
N SER A 74 1.65 -7.16 -7.34
CA SER A 74 1.99 -7.78 -8.64
C SER A 74 3.35 -8.50 -8.62
N SER A 75 4.44 -7.83 -8.23
CA SER A 75 5.79 -8.46 -8.19
C SER A 75 5.93 -9.51 -7.07
N GLY A 76 5.14 -9.37 -6.00
CA GLY A 76 5.05 -10.35 -4.92
C GLY A 76 4.24 -11.58 -5.34
N CYS A 77 3.13 -11.36 -6.05
CA CYS A 77 2.25 -12.38 -6.60
C CYS A 77 2.97 -13.15 -7.69
N GLU A 78 3.66 -12.53 -8.65
CA GLU A 78 4.42 -13.25 -9.68
C GLU A 78 5.44 -14.22 -9.08
N ARG A 79 6.18 -13.80 -8.04
CA ARG A 79 7.09 -14.70 -7.31
C ARG A 79 6.36 -15.78 -6.52
N CYS A 80 5.22 -15.46 -5.90
CA CYS A 80 4.37 -16.46 -5.25
C CYS A 80 3.78 -17.46 -6.27
N TRP A 81 3.48 -17.02 -7.49
CA TRP A 81 3.01 -17.83 -8.61
C TRP A 81 4.13 -18.70 -9.22
N SER A 82 5.37 -18.21 -9.31
CA SER A 82 6.51 -19.05 -9.70
C SER A 82 6.79 -20.14 -8.67
N LEU A 83 6.68 -19.84 -7.37
CA LEU A 83 6.74 -20.84 -6.30
C LEU A 83 5.57 -21.83 -6.38
N PHE A 84 4.36 -21.35 -6.69
CA PHE A 84 3.18 -22.18 -6.93
C PHE A 84 3.44 -23.17 -8.07
N ASP A 85 3.99 -22.72 -9.19
CA ASP A 85 4.30 -23.56 -10.35
C ASP A 85 5.38 -24.62 -10.03
N GLN A 86 6.38 -24.26 -9.21
CA GLN A 86 7.38 -25.21 -8.72
C GLN A 86 6.79 -26.29 -7.80
N ILE A 87 5.89 -25.91 -6.89
CA ILE A 87 5.21 -26.85 -5.97
C ILE A 87 4.22 -27.74 -6.73
N HIS A 88 3.57 -27.22 -7.78
CA HIS A 88 2.62 -27.94 -8.64
C HIS A 88 3.24 -28.66 -9.85
N SER A 89 4.56 -28.65 -10.00
CA SER A 89 5.22 -29.43 -11.07
C SER A 89 4.70 -30.88 -11.07
N LYS A 90 4.52 -31.46 -12.28
CA LYS A 90 3.87 -32.77 -12.52
C LYS A 90 4.40 -33.93 -11.64
N ARG A 91 5.54 -33.77 -11.00
CA ARG A 91 6.22 -34.72 -10.11
C ARG A 91 5.75 -34.68 -8.63
N ARG A 92 5.04 -33.64 -8.15
CA ARG A 92 4.57 -33.50 -6.75
C ARG A 92 3.10 -33.08 -6.61
N ASN A 93 2.25 -33.54 -7.53
CA ASN A 93 0.87 -33.08 -7.66
C ASN A 93 -0.11 -33.79 -6.70
N ARG A 94 0.05 -33.58 -5.37
CA ARG A 94 -0.79 -34.26 -4.36
C ARG A 94 -1.27 -33.38 -3.20
N LEU A 95 -1.15 -32.06 -3.30
CA LEU A 95 -1.66 -31.13 -2.30
C LEU A 95 -3.02 -30.58 -2.74
N GLU A 96 -4.04 -30.73 -1.87
CA GLU A 96 -5.34 -30.09 -2.07
C GLU A 96 -5.18 -28.56 -2.16
N HIS A 97 -5.94 -27.95 -3.08
CA HIS A 97 -5.93 -26.52 -3.38
C HIS A 97 -6.10 -25.62 -2.13
N ARG A 98 -6.82 -26.09 -1.10
CA ARG A 98 -6.97 -25.37 0.17
C ARG A 98 -5.65 -25.26 0.95
N ARG A 99 -4.95 -26.37 1.18
CA ARG A 99 -3.69 -26.40 1.94
C ARG A 99 -2.60 -25.56 1.28
N LEU A 100 -2.65 -25.46 -0.05
CA LEU A 100 -1.73 -24.64 -0.81
C LEU A 100 -1.99 -23.14 -0.65
N ASN A 101 -3.25 -22.71 -0.72
CA ASN A 101 -3.61 -21.31 -0.45
C ASN A 101 -3.16 -20.90 0.95
N ASP A 102 -3.36 -21.77 1.94
CA ASP A 102 -2.89 -21.55 3.31
C ASP A 102 -1.36 -21.40 3.36
N LEU A 103 -0.62 -22.25 2.63
CA LEU A 103 0.84 -22.21 2.58
C LEU A 103 1.36 -20.90 1.94
N VAL A 104 0.75 -20.48 0.83
CA VAL A 104 1.10 -19.23 0.14
C VAL A 104 0.78 -18.03 1.02
N PHE A 105 -0.36 -18.03 1.70
CA PHE A 105 -0.75 -16.98 2.65
C PHE A 105 0.25 -16.88 3.80
N VAL A 106 0.57 -17.99 4.46
CA VAL A 106 1.53 -18.01 5.58
C VAL A 106 2.93 -17.56 5.12
N TYR A 107 3.41 -18.07 3.99
CA TYR A 107 4.72 -17.70 3.45
C TYR A 107 4.80 -16.21 3.10
N HIS A 108 3.76 -15.67 2.47
CA HIS A 108 3.70 -14.26 2.12
C HIS A 108 3.71 -13.36 3.37
N ASN A 109 2.88 -13.68 4.37
CA ASN A 109 2.81 -12.92 5.62
C ASN A 109 4.10 -13.03 6.44
N LEU A 110 4.73 -14.21 6.51
CA LEU A 110 6.03 -14.37 7.16
C LEU A 110 7.10 -13.49 6.48
N ARG A 111 7.16 -13.50 5.15
CA ARG A 111 8.11 -12.66 4.42
C ARG A 111 7.88 -11.16 4.65
N LEU A 112 6.63 -10.73 4.79
CA LEU A 112 6.30 -9.34 5.13
C LEU A 112 6.72 -8.97 6.56
N ARG A 113 6.63 -9.89 7.53
CA ARG A 113 7.09 -9.66 8.91
C ARG A 113 8.61 -9.56 9.03
N HIS A 114 9.36 -10.08 8.05
CA HIS A 114 10.82 -10.05 8.01
C HIS A 114 11.39 -8.90 7.14
N ARG A 115 10.53 -8.00 6.65
CA ARG A 115 10.93 -6.73 6.05
C ARG A 115 10.89 -5.62 7.08
#